data_AF-A0A522MAQ7-F1
#
_entry.id   AF-A0A522MAQ7-F1
#
_cell.length_a   1.000
_cell.length_b   1.000
_cell.length_c   1.000
_cell.angle_alpha   90.00
_cell.angle_beta   90.00
_cell.angle_gamma   90.00
#
_symmetry.space_group_name_H-M   'P 1'
#
loop_
_entity.id
_entity.type
_entity.pdbx_description
1 polymer ?
#
loop_
_entity_poly.entity_id
_entity_poly.type
_entity_poly.pdbx_seq_one_letter_code
_entity_poly.pdbx_strand_id
1 'polypeptide(L)'
;MKNPTALGLSLAAARRDADELGNHAIDEFLAHRISRRDLLRYASVLGCSSIVLAASGLAVPAHAQAAGAGSGNATIRVAHLTPAGRVDPLTVADAAGLALIAQTGEFLIDDVGGAAPLKPALALSWRTNEKGDVWTFKLRQNVKFHDGKPFGARDVAATFDKLADTASGSAALSVFKGVLSKGGARVVDDHTIEFHLDAPNGNFPYYVSSDNYNAVILPADFKGDYETSFIGTGPFKLERYEAKRSASFVRNPDYWGDKALPERVQFVFYADSQAQILALQGRQADVMGDLTVQGGLGILNNPEFVVQGVKSSAHRQIHMRCDTAPFNDKRVRQALALAVDRDVLVRGLFKGRAVVGNDNPFAPIFPSTNPSVPQRGHDVAQAKKLLAQAGHPNGFAATLTTEKFMEIPDLAVVLQNALKAIGVALTLKVESQSQYYGKGSFGSSDWLDAPLGITDYGHRGVPNLFLNAPLVSSGAWNAAHFKDPDYDKLVGQFVAAIDVASQKRIAGEIETLLLDRTPVIIPYFFDQLIAMRKNVTGVRFTAISQLYFDRAQLKA
;
A
#
# COMPACT_ATOMS: atom_id res chain seq x y z
N MET A 1 27.60 -19.44 17.98
CA MET A 1 27.42 -18.35 18.96
C MET A 1 28.18 -17.14 18.43
N LYS A 2 27.48 -16.05 18.03
CA LYS A 2 28.12 -14.84 17.48
C LYS A 2 28.66 -13.98 18.63
N ASN A 3 29.85 -13.40 18.44
CA ASN A 3 30.60 -12.62 19.42
C ASN A 3 29.79 -11.42 19.98
N PRO A 4 29.43 -11.38 21.28
CA PRO A 4 28.65 -10.29 21.86
C PRO A 4 29.39 -8.94 21.91
N THR A 5 30.72 -8.94 21.77
CA THR A 5 31.57 -7.73 21.83
C THR A 5 31.49 -6.82 20.61
N ALA A 6 31.28 -7.37 19.41
CA ALA A 6 31.21 -6.57 18.18
C ALA A 6 29.89 -5.80 18.05
N LEU A 7 28.78 -6.41 18.49
CA LEU A 7 27.46 -5.76 18.48
C LEU A 7 27.39 -4.64 19.54
N GLY A 8 28.00 -4.83 20.71
CA GLY A 8 28.09 -3.80 21.74
C GLY A 8 28.86 -2.55 21.30
N LEU A 9 29.99 -2.73 20.60
CA LEU A 9 30.79 -1.63 20.06
C LEU A 9 30.06 -0.89 18.92
N SER A 10 29.30 -1.60 18.07
CA SER A 10 28.54 -0.96 16.97
C SER A 10 27.31 -0.21 17.49
N LEU A 11 26.62 -0.73 18.51
CA LEU A 11 25.52 -0.03 19.17
C LEU A 11 25.98 1.20 19.95
N ALA A 12 27.16 1.17 20.58
CA ALA A 12 27.73 2.34 21.24
C ALA A 12 28.09 3.47 20.25
N ALA A 13 28.55 3.12 19.04
CA ALA A 13 28.75 4.09 17.97
C ALA A 13 27.41 4.67 17.48
N ALA A 14 26.43 3.80 17.22
CA ALA A 14 25.08 4.19 16.84
C ALA A 14 24.41 5.14 17.85
N ARG A 15 24.57 4.92 19.17
CA ARG A 15 24.02 5.81 20.21
C ARG A 15 24.54 7.24 20.13
N ARG A 16 25.80 7.43 19.72
CA ARG A 16 26.41 8.77 19.62
C ARG A 16 25.84 9.62 18.49
N ASP A 17 25.39 8.94 17.42
CA ASP A 17 24.86 9.59 16.23
C ASP A 17 23.30 9.60 16.22
N ALA A 18 22.68 8.94 17.20
CA ALA A 18 21.24 8.84 17.36
C ALA A 18 20.69 10.01 18.19
N ASP A 19 19.52 10.50 17.82
CA ASP A 19 18.71 11.39 18.67
C ASP A 19 18.10 10.61 19.85
N GLU A 20 17.31 11.29 20.70
CA GLU A 20 16.66 10.64 21.85
C GLU A 20 15.78 9.46 21.42
N LEU A 21 15.10 9.61 20.30
CA LEU A 21 14.25 8.57 19.70
C LEU A 21 15.07 7.38 19.23
N GLY A 22 16.16 7.58 18.50
CA GLY A 22 17.11 6.55 18.10
C GLY A 22 17.70 5.81 19.29
N ASN A 23 18.05 6.54 20.35
CA ASN A 23 18.53 5.96 21.60
C ASN A 23 17.46 5.14 22.31
N HIS A 24 16.22 5.62 22.35
CA HIS A 24 15.09 4.89 22.91
C HIS A 24 14.89 3.54 22.20
N ALA A 25 14.89 3.50 20.86
CA ALA A 25 14.75 2.22 20.17
C ALA A 25 15.94 1.27 20.39
N ILE A 26 17.16 1.80 20.54
CA ILE A 26 18.31 1.00 20.96
C ILE A 26 18.06 0.41 22.35
N ASP A 27 17.52 1.18 23.30
CA ASP A 27 17.17 0.72 24.64
C ASP A 27 16.06 -0.35 24.61
N GLU A 28 15.00 -0.15 23.82
CA GLU A 28 13.93 -1.13 23.62
C GLU A 28 14.46 -2.45 23.03
N PHE A 29 15.41 -2.37 22.09
CA PHE A 29 16.04 -3.54 21.50
C PHE A 29 16.91 -4.29 22.52
N LEU A 30 17.71 -3.56 23.29
CA LEU A 30 18.53 -4.12 24.37
C LEU A 30 17.68 -4.73 25.50
N ALA A 31 16.49 -4.19 25.72
CA ALA A 31 15.50 -4.73 26.66
C ALA A 31 14.64 -5.88 26.10
N HIS A 32 14.92 -6.34 24.87
CA HIS A 32 14.16 -7.39 24.17
C HIS A 32 12.67 -7.09 23.95
N ARG A 33 12.26 -5.82 24.02
CA ARG A 33 10.88 -5.38 23.75
C ARG A 33 10.60 -5.22 22.26
N ILE A 34 11.63 -4.95 21.46
CA ILE A 34 11.56 -4.94 19.99
C ILE A 34 12.60 -5.89 19.38
N SER A 35 12.29 -6.44 18.19
CA SER A 35 13.24 -7.30 17.48
C SER A 35 14.30 -6.50 16.72
N ARG A 36 15.40 -7.15 16.30
CA ARG A 36 16.42 -6.51 15.41
C ARG A 36 15.80 -5.96 14.13
N ARG A 37 14.78 -6.63 13.60
CA ARG A 37 14.03 -6.21 12.41
C ARG A 37 13.24 -4.94 12.70
N ASP A 38 12.63 -4.84 13.88
CA ASP A 38 11.87 -3.66 14.29
C ASP A 38 12.82 -2.47 14.53
N LEU A 39 14.00 -2.70 15.11
CA LEU A 39 15.05 -1.67 15.23
C LEU A 39 15.50 -1.14 13.87
N LEU A 40 15.72 -2.01 12.87
CA LEU A 40 16.09 -1.58 11.51
C LEU A 40 14.98 -0.79 10.82
N ARG A 41 13.72 -1.15 11.08
CA ARG A 41 12.55 -0.40 10.56
C ARG A 41 12.43 0.95 11.23
N TYR A 42 12.61 1.01 12.54
CA TYR A 42 12.62 2.26 13.28
C TYR A 42 13.73 3.18 12.79
N ALA A 43 14.95 2.66 12.64
CA ALA A 43 16.07 3.37 12.05
C ALA A 43 15.77 3.84 10.62
N SER A 44 15.00 3.07 9.84
CA SER A 44 14.56 3.52 8.51
C SER A 44 13.53 4.63 8.57
N VAL A 45 12.48 4.52 9.41
CA VAL A 45 11.45 5.56 9.57
C VAL A 45 12.06 6.85 10.14
N LEU A 46 13.15 6.78 10.89
CA LEU A 46 13.90 7.95 11.37
C LEU A 46 15.18 8.25 10.58
N GLY A 47 15.38 7.63 9.41
CA GLY A 47 16.53 7.87 8.53
C GLY A 47 17.92 7.70 9.16
N CYS A 48 18.07 6.97 10.26
CA CYS A 48 19.33 6.70 10.96
C CYS A 48 20.19 5.65 10.22
N SER A 49 20.93 6.08 9.19
CA SER A 49 21.77 5.22 8.37
C SER A 49 22.90 4.50 9.14
N SER A 50 23.41 5.08 10.23
CA SER A 50 24.46 4.49 11.08
C SER A 50 23.97 3.24 11.84
N ILE A 51 22.73 3.24 12.34
CA ILE A 51 22.10 2.08 12.99
C ILE A 51 21.86 0.97 11.97
N VAL A 52 21.46 1.32 10.74
CA VAL A 52 21.29 0.35 9.65
C VAL A 52 22.61 -0.36 9.33
N LEU A 53 23.73 0.36 9.24
CA LEU A 53 25.06 -0.24 8.98
C LEU A 53 25.57 -1.09 10.17
N ALA A 54 25.46 -0.56 11.39
CA ALA A 54 25.94 -1.21 12.62
C ALA A 54 25.14 -2.46 13.00
N ALA A 55 23.82 -2.43 12.83
CA ALA A 55 22.94 -3.55 13.11
C ALA A 55 22.87 -4.54 11.95
N SER A 56 23.37 -4.23 10.75
CA SER A 56 23.44 -5.18 9.63
C SER A 56 24.62 -6.14 9.73
N GLY A 57 25.73 -5.75 10.38
CA GLY A 57 26.94 -6.58 10.46
C GLY A 57 27.52 -6.93 9.07
N LEU A 58 27.16 -6.17 8.04
CA LEU A 58 27.55 -6.39 6.66
C LEU A 58 28.60 -5.33 6.31
N ALA A 59 29.87 -5.72 6.34
CA ALA A 59 30.71 -5.34 5.20
C ALA A 59 29.98 -5.89 3.99
N VAL A 60 29.42 -5.03 3.13
CA VAL A 60 28.80 -5.47 1.88
C VAL A 60 29.91 -6.17 1.10
N PRO A 61 29.92 -7.50 0.98
CA PRO A 61 30.74 -8.08 -0.07
C PRO A 61 29.98 -7.71 -1.34
N ALA A 62 30.62 -6.96 -2.23
CA ALA A 62 30.14 -6.77 -3.58
C ALA A 62 30.03 -8.15 -4.25
N HIS A 63 28.93 -8.87 -3.99
CA HIS A 63 28.54 -10.04 -4.74
C HIS A 63 27.95 -9.51 -6.03
N ALA A 64 28.84 -9.10 -6.92
CA ALA A 64 28.59 -9.23 -8.34
C ALA A 64 28.38 -10.73 -8.61
N GLN A 65 27.15 -11.21 -8.43
CA GLN A 65 26.75 -12.39 -9.17
C GLN A 65 26.81 -11.96 -10.63
N ALA A 66 27.83 -12.46 -11.33
CA ALA A 66 27.82 -12.53 -12.78
C ALA A 66 26.65 -13.45 -13.18
N ALA A 67 25.43 -12.90 -13.16
CA ALA A 67 24.32 -13.46 -13.89
C ALA A 67 24.70 -13.37 -15.36
N GLY A 68 24.70 -14.52 -16.04
CA GLY A 68 25.09 -14.63 -17.45
C GLY A 68 24.50 -13.49 -18.28
N ALA A 69 25.32 -12.92 -19.15
CA ALA A 69 25.01 -11.74 -19.95
C ALA A 69 23.74 -11.94 -20.79
N GLY A 70 22.58 -11.59 -20.22
CA GLY A 70 21.40 -11.25 -21.00
C GLY A 70 21.73 -10.02 -21.85
N SER A 71 21.14 -9.90 -23.03
CA SER A 71 21.44 -8.78 -23.92
C SER A 71 21.11 -7.46 -23.22
N GLY A 72 22.15 -6.69 -22.89
CA GLY A 72 22.02 -5.36 -22.25
C GLY A 72 21.31 -4.33 -23.12
N ASN A 73 20.78 -4.72 -24.29
CA ASN A 73 19.98 -3.92 -25.22
C ASN A 73 18.57 -4.50 -25.44
N ALA A 74 18.07 -5.31 -24.50
CA ALA A 74 16.73 -5.89 -24.60
C ALA A 74 15.62 -4.84 -24.57
N THR A 75 14.53 -5.11 -25.30
CA THR A 75 13.23 -4.47 -25.11
C THR A 75 12.35 -5.38 -24.26
N ILE A 76 11.88 -4.90 -23.11
CA ILE A 76 10.92 -5.62 -22.28
C ILE A 76 9.50 -5.24 -22.73
N ARG A 77 8.71 -6.22 -23.17
CA ARG A 77 7.33 -5.97 -23.62
C ARG A 77 6.35 -6.25 -22.48
N VAL A 78 5.49 -5.29 -22.20
CA VAL A 78 4.55 -5.33 -21.09
C VAL A 78 3.13 -5.28 -21.64
N ALA A 79 2.33 -6.30 -21.35
CA ALA A 79 0.89 -6.23 -21.46
C ALA A 79 0.34 -5.59 -20.17
N HIS A 80 -0.48 -4.57 -20.33
CA HIS A 80 -1.16 -3.93 -19.21
C HIS A 80 -2.59 -3.57 -19.60
N LEU A 81 -3.51 -3.47 -18.63
CA LEU A 81 -4.81 -2.83 -18.87
C LEU A 81 -4.65 -1.40 -19.38
N THR A 82 -5.62 -0.94 -20.18
CA THR A 82 -5.73 0.45 -20.61
C THR A 82 -5.93 1.39 -19.41
N PRO A 83 -5.14 2.48 -19.29
CA PRO A 83 -5.37 3.50 -18.28
C PRO A 83 -6.81 4.01 -18.30
N ALA A 84 -7.42 4.11 -17.12
CA ALA A 84 -8.83 4.48 -16.99
C ALA A 84 -9.07 5.96 -17.37
N GLY A 85 -8.05 6.81 -17.17
CA GLY A 85 -8.06 8.22 -17.49
C GLY A 85 -6.74 8.71 -18.05
N ARG A 86 -6.54 10.04 -17.98
CA ARG A 86 -5.25 10.65 -18.29
C ARG A 86 -4.20 10.25 -17.26
N VAL A 87 -2.98 10.02 -17.70
CA VAL A 87 -1.86 9.70 -16.81
C VAL A 87 -1.27 11.00 -16.26
N ASP A 88 -1.60 11.33 -15.01
CA ASP A 88 -1.07 12.49 -14.29
C ASP A 88 -0.72 12.08 -12.85
N PRO A 89 0.52 12.25 -12.37
CA PRO A 89 0.90 11.93 -10.99
C PRO A 89 -0.01 12.58 -9.93
N LEU A 90 -0.60 13.74 -10.20
CA LEU A 90 -1.47 14.44 -9.26
C LEU A 90 -2.80 13.71 -9.01
N THR A 91 -3.34 13.02 -10.02
CA THR A 91 -4.73 12.50 -10.03
C THR A 91 -4.83 11.01 -10.35
N VAL A 92 -3.75 10.36 -10.78
CA VAL A 92 -3.73 8.94 -11.11
C VAL A 92 -4.24 8.11 -9.94
N ALA A 93 -5.04 7.07 -10.23
CA ALA A 93 -5.57 6.14 -9.24
C ALA A 93 -5.66 4.69 -9.76
N ASP A 94 -5.30 4.44 -11.02
CA ASP A 94 -5.35 3.12 -11.64
C ASP A 94 -3.95 2.52 -11.85
N ALA A 95 -3.86 1.18 -11.76
CA ALA A 95 -2.61 0.44 -11.85
C ALA A 95 -1.81 0.72 -13.14
N ALA A 96 -2.49 0.93 -14.28
CA ALA A 96 -1.81 1.15 -15.55
C ALA A 96 -1.09 2.51 -15.58
N GLY A 97 -1.75 3.57 -15.13
CA GLY A 97 -1.12 4.87 -14.96
C GLY A 97 0.09 4.80 -14.02
N LEU A 98 -0.04 4.09 -12.90
CA LEU A 98 1.05 3.90 -11.93
C LEU A 98 2.25 3.16 -12.51
N ALA A 99 2.02 2.10 -13.29
CA ALA A 99 3.06 1.35 -13.97
C ALA A 99 3.85 2.22 -14.97
N LEU A 100 3.19 3.15 -15.67
CA LEU A 100 3.84 4.07 -16.60
C LEU A 100 4.66 5.14 -15.87
N ILE A 101 4.08 5.73 -14.82
CA ILE A 101 4.75 6.74 -13.99
C ILE A 101 6.03 6.16 -13.36
N ALA A 102 6.00 4.91 -12.90
CA ALA A 102 7.15 4.25 -12.27
C ALA A 102 8.40 4.11 -13.17
N GLN A 103 8.28 4.33 -14.49
CA GLN A 103 9.43 4.32 -15.39
C GLN A 103 10.25 5.61 -15.34
N THR A 104 9.59 6.72 -14.99
CA THR A 104 10.09 8.09 -15.19
C THR A 104 10.11 8.89 -13.89
N GLY A 105 9.08 8.74 -13.06
CA GLY A 105 8.92 9.43 -11.79
C GLY A 105 9.69 8.76 -10.65
N GLU A 106 10.15 9.58 -9.70
CA GLU A 106 10.78 9.14 -8.46
C GLU A 106 10.20 9.90 -7.26
N PHE A 107 10.46 9.35 -6.07
CA PHE A 107 9.94 9.81 -4.79
C PHE A 107 11.09 10.22 -3.86
N LEU A 108 10.79 10.88 -2.73
CA LEU A 108 11.82 11.13 -1.71
C LEU A 108 12.33 9.81 -1.10
N ILE A 109 11.42 8.87 -0.90
CA ILE A 109 11.67 7.58 -0.25
C ILE A 109 11.04 6.47 -1.11
N ASP A 110 11.71 5.34 -1.23
CA ASP A 110 11.14 4.12 -1.80
C ASP A 110 10.55 3.22 -0.70
N ASP A 111 9.27 2.89 -0.82
CA ASP A 111 8.67 1.75 -0.13
C ASP A 111 8.77 0.50 -1.02
N VAL A 112 9.70 -0.38 -0.65
CA VAL A 112 9.90 -1.66 -1.35
C VAL A 112 8.94 -2.77 -0.87
N GLY A 113 8.02 -2.45 0.03
CA GLY A 113 6.94 -3.31 0.48
C GLY A 113 7.30 -4.34 1.55
N GLY A 114 6.26 -4.83 2.21
CA GLY A 114 6.29 -5.99 3.11
C GLY A 114 7.12 -5.78 4.39
N ALA A 115 8.02 -6.74 4.66
CA ALA A 115 8.82 -6.75 5.88
C ALA A 115 9.95 -5.69 5.88
N ALA A 116 10.27 -5.14 4.72
CA ALA A 116 11.47 -4.35 4.50
C ALA A 116 11.34 -2.92 5.03
N PRO A 117 12.44 -2.31 5.46
CA PRO A 117 12.49 -0.90 5.81
C PRO A 117 12.26 0.00 4.58
N LEU A 118 11.75 1.21 4.82
CA LEU A 118 11.77 2.31 3.84
C LEU A 118 13.22 2.56 3.39
N LYS A 119 13.40 2.92 2.12
CA LYS A 119 14.73 3.11 1.53
C LYS A 119 14.95 4.53 1.03
N PRO A 120 16.15 5.10 1.21
CA PRO A 120 16.54 6.35 0.57
C PRO A 120 16.38 6.29 -0.96
N ALA A 121 15.78 7.34 -1.53
CA ALA A 121 15.69 7.56 -2.98
C ALA A 121 16.27 8.95 -3.31
N LEU A 122 15.40 9.94 -3.60
CA LEU A 122 15.81 11.35 -3.76
C LEU A 122 16.18 12.00 -2.42
N ALA A 123 15.65 11.53 -1.29
CA ALA A 123 16.14 11.85 0.04
C ALA A 123 17.15 10.80 0.51
N LEU A 124 18.30 11.26 1.00
CA LEU A 124 19.38 10.44 1.56
C LEU A 124 19.10 10.03 3.01
N SER A 125 18.44 10.91 3.77
CA SER A 125 18.04 10.68 5.14
C SER A 125 16.92 11.64 5.54
N TRP A 126 16.25 11.34 6.64
CA TRP A 126 15.22 12.17 7.23
C TRP A 126 15.24 11.98 8.75
N ARG A 127 14.70 12.94 9.49
CA ARG A 127 14.52 12.85 10.95
C ARG A 127 13.32 13.68 11.36
N THR A 128 12.77 13.39 12.54
CA THR A 128 11.71 14.21 13.13
C THR A 128 12.18 14.92 14.39
N ASN A 129 11.44 15.94 14.83
CA ASN A 129 11.57 16.48 16.17
C ASN A 129 10.85 15.57 17.20
N GLU A 130 11.02 15.84 18.49
CA GLU A 130 10.40 15.05 19.57
C GLU A 130 8.87 14.91 19.46
N LYS A 131 8.21 15.92 18.88
CA LYS A 131 6.75 15.96 18.75
C LYS A 131 6.22 15.20 17.54
N GLY A 132 7.04 14.85 16.55
CA GLY A 132 6.57 14.21 15.33
C GLY A 132 5.86 15.16 14.34
N ASP A 133 5.96 16.48 14.54
CA ASP A 133 5.26 17.51 13.76
C ASP A 133 6.20 18.33 12.85
N VAL A 134 7.52 18.15 12.96
CA VAL A 134 8.51 18.67 12.00
C VAL A 134 9.38 17.54 11.51
N TRP A 135 9.49 17.37 10.20
CA TRP A 135 10.33 16.37 9.55
C TRP A 135 11.34 17.01 8.61
N THR A 136 12.64 16.83 8.89
CA THR A 136 13.73 17.37 8.06
C THR A 136 14.32 16.27 7.17
N PHE A 137 14.38 16.50 5.87
CA PHE A 137 14.95 15.59 4.87
C PHE A 137 16.21 16.17 4.25
N LYS A 138 17.25 15.35 4.09
CA LYS A 138 18.46 15.68 3.32
C LYS A 138 18.36 15.08 1.93
N LEU A 139 18.48 15.92 0.91
CA LEU A 139 18.26 15.56 -0.48
C LEU A 139 19.56 15.14 -1.16
N ARG A 140 19.43 14.26 -2.16
CA ARG A 140 20.52 13.82 -3.01
C ARG A 140 21.00 14.96 -3.90
N GLN A 141 22.32 15.11 -4.00
CA GLN A 141 22.96 16.07 -4.90
C GLN A 141 23.20 15.47 -6.29
N ASN A 142 23.41 16.34 -7.28
CA ASN A 142 23.75 15.96 -8.66
C ASN A 142 22.68 15.13 -9.38
N VAL A 143 21.42 15.22 -8.96
CA VAL A 143 20.28 14.65 -9.68
C VAL A 143 19.80 15.66 -10.73
N LYS A 144 19.42 15.17 -11.90
CA LYS A 144 18.84 15.97 -12.98
C LYS A 144 17.48 15.41 -13.37
N PHE A 145 16.56 16.30 -13.72
CA PHE A 145 15.38 15.93 -14.47
C PHE A 145 15.76 15.52 -15.90
N HIS A 146 14.84 14.84 -16.61
CA HIS A 146 15.10 14.36 -17.97
C HIS A 146 15.41 15.47 -18.97
N ASP A 147 14.97 16.71 -18.71
CA ASP A 147 15.25 17.92 -19.49
C ASP A 147 16.61 18.57 -19.16
N GLY A 148 17.36 18.00 -18.20
CA GLY A 148 18.70 18.43 -17.80
C GLY A 148 18.73 19.43 -16.65
N LYS A 149 17.59 19.96 -16.19
CA LYS A 149 17.55 20.87 -15.03
C LYS A 149 17.95 20.13 -13.74
N PRO A 150 18.66 20.80 -12.81
CA PRO A 150 19.01 20.19 -11.53
C PRO A 150 17.77 20.03 -10.64
N PHE A 151 17.71 18.92 -9.90
CA PHE A 151 16.74 18.70 -8.82
C PHE A 151 17.22 19.37 -7.52
N GLY A 152 16.30 19.97 -6.77
CA GLY A 152 16.56 20.49 -5.43
C GLY A 152 15.32 20.69 -4.56
N ALA A 153 15.51 21.27 -3.38
CA ALA A 153 14.46 21.44 -2.38
C ALA A 153 13.26 22.27 -2.85
N ARG A 154 13.44 23.18 -3.81
CA ARG A 154 12.36 23.98 -4.39
C ARG A 154 11.38 23.13 -5.19
N ASP A 155 11.86 22.10 -5.89
CA ASP A 155 11.02 21.15 -6.64
C ASP A 155 10.16 20.32 -5.69
N VAL A 156 10.76 19.92 -4.56
CA VAL A 156 10.07 19.21 -3.47
C VAL A 156 8.97 20.11 -2.89
N ALA A 157 9.29 21.34 -2.48
CA ALA A 157 8.32 22.26 -1.91
C ALA A 157 7.15 22.54 -2.87
N ALA A 158 7.43 22.84 -4.14
CA ALA A 158 6.41 23.08 -5.16
C ALA A 158 5.52 21.85 -5.41
N THR A 159 6.11 20.65 -5.42
CA THR A 159 5.37 19.39 -5.57
C THR A 159 4.39 19.19 -4.41
N PHE A 160 4.88 19.26 -3.16
CA PHE A 160 4.04 19.00 -1.99
C PHE A 160 3.03 20.12 -1.71
N ASP A 161 3.33 21.37 -2.05
CA ASP A 161 2.35 22.45 -2.02
C ASP A 161 1.15 22.14 -2.92
N LYS A 162 1.40 21.61 -4.12
CA LYS A 162 0.32 21.23 -5.05
C LYS A 162 -0.48 20.02 -4.52
N LEU A 163 0.19 19.04 -3.93
CA LEU A 163 -0.46 17.85 -3.37
C LEU A 163 -1.30 18.16 -2.12
N ALA A 164 -0.87 19.12 -1.30
CA ALA A 164 -1.53 19.54 -0.08
C ALA A 164 -2.59 20.65 -0.29
N ASP A 165 -2.62 21.29 -1.46
CA ASP A 165 -3.60 22.33 -1.76
C ASP A 165 -4.99 21.74 -2.00
N THR A 166 -5.96 22.08 -1.13
CA THR A 166 -7.35 21.63 -1.25
C THR A 166 -8.05 22.08 -2.53
N ALA A 167 -7.51 23.08 -3.23
CA ALA A 167 -8.02 23.57 -4.51
C ALA A 167 -7.38 22.90 -5.74
N SER A 168 -6.37 22.03 -5.57
CA SER A 168 -5.63 21.44 -6.70
C SER A 168 -6.33 20.26 -7.37
N GLY A 169 -7.34 19.67 -6.72
CA GLY A 169 -7.96 18.42 -7.15
C GLY A 169 -7.07 17.19 -6.95
N SER A 170 -6.01 17.28 -6.13
CA SER A 170 -5.10 16.16 -5.90
C SER A 170 -5.76 14.96 -5.22
N ALA A 171 -5.49 13.76 -5.75
CA ALA A 171 -5.88 12.50 -5.10
C ALA A 171 -5.13 12.27 -3.78
N ALA A 172 -3.97 12.89 -3.59
CA ALA A 172 -3.16 12.82 -2.37
C ALA A 172 -3.81 13.53 -1.17
N LEU A 173 -4.86 14.33 -1.37
CA LEU A 173 -5.61 14.95 -0.27
C LEU A 173 -6.25 13.92 0.66
N SER A 174 -6.52 12.71 0.17
CA SER A 174 -6.94 11.58 1.02
C SER A 174 -5.90 11.24 2.10
N VAL A 175 -4.63 11.57 1.87
CA VAL A 175 -3.49 11.34 2.77
C VAL A 175 -3.10 12.62 3.51
N PHE A 176 -3.06 13.77 2.83
CA PHE A 176 -2.54 15.02 3.40
C PHE A 176 -3.55 15.87 4.18
N LYS A 177 -4.87 15.72 3.94
CA LYS A 177 -5.86 16.56 4.62
C LYS A 177 -5.79 16.38 6.15
N GLY A 178 -5.49 17.47 6.86
CA GLY A 178 -5.29 17.46 8.32
C GLY A 178 -3.93 16.94 8.77
N VAL A 179 -2.98 16.78 7.85
CA VAL A 179 -1.61 16.33 8.13
C VAL A 179 -0.58 17.30 7.55
N LEU A 180 -0.72 17.70 6.29
CA LEU A 180 0.14 18.68 5.64
C LEU A 180 -0.73 19.65 4.85
N SER A 181 -0.58 20.94 5.13
CA SER A 181 -1.22 22.02 4.39
C SER A 181 -0.25 22.66 3.39
N LYS A 182 -0.81 23.33 2.37
CA LYS A 182 -0.03 24.16 1.43
C LYS A 182 0.85 25.15 2.19
N GLY A 183 2.14 25.24 1.82
CA GLY A 183 3.16 26.01 2.52
C GLY A 183 3.83 25.29 3.70
N GLY A 184 3.42 24.04 3.99
CA GLY A 184 4.01 23.20 5.01
C GLY A 184 5.40 22.65 4.64
N ALA A 185 5.71 22.56 3.35
CA ALA A 185 7.03 22.16 2.85
C ALA A 185 7.94 23.40 2.71
N ARG A 186 8.89 23.55 3.64
CA ARG A 186 9.77 24.73 3.75
C ARG A 186 11.20 24.41 3.34
N VAL A 187 11.70 25.19 2.38
CA VAL A 187 13.10 25.10 1.92
C VAL A 187 14.02 25.69 3.00
N VAL A 188 14.95 24.89 3.50
CA VAL A 188 16.01 25.35 4.42
C VAL A 188 17.24 25.77 3.63
N ASP A 189 17.66 24.92 2.69
CA ASP A 189 18.71 25.17 1.71
C ASP A 189 18.44 24.34 0.45
N ASP A 190 19.30 24.44 -0.57
CA ASP A 190 19.09 23.78 -1.87
C ASP A 190 18.91 22.26 -1.80
N HIS A 191 19.42 21.62 -0.73
CA HIS A 191 19.36 20.18 -0.52
C HIS A 191 18.78 19.78 0.85
N THR A 192 18.01 20.67 1.47
CA THR A 192 17.35 20.42 2.74
C THR A 192 15.93 20.98 2.73
N ILE A 193 14.96 20.12 2.98
CA ILE A 193 13.54 20.46 3.07
C ILE A 193 13.01 20.07 4.45
N GLU A 194 12.16 20.91 5.03
CA GLU A 194 11.40 20.59 6.23
C GLU A 194 9.91 20.53 5.92
N PHE A 195 9.23 19.53 6.47
CA PHE A 195 7.77 19.45 6.46
C PHE A 195 7.26 19.81 7.85
N HIS A 196 6.46 20.85 7.93
CA HIS A 196 5.76 21.32 9.13
C HIS A 196 4.33 20.82 9.05
N LEU A 197 4.00 19.84 9.90
CA LEU A 197 2.72 19.13 9.87
C LEU A 197 1.64 19.88 10.67
N ASP A 198 0.39 19.70 10.26
CA ASP A 198 -0.77 20.25 10.97
C ASP A 198 -1.03 19.53 12.30
N ALA A 199 -0.60 18.26 12.39
CA ALA A 199 -0.64 17.43 13.59
C ALA A 199 0.50 16.40 13.57
N PRO A 200 0.98 15.94 14.74
CA PRO A 200 1.96 14.86 14.84
C PRO A 200 1.58 13.62 14.02
N ASN A 201 2.53 13.11 13.23
CA ASN A 201 2.34 11.87 12.48
C ASN A 201 3.66 11.08 12.39
N GLY A 202 3.77 10.01 13.17
CA GLY A 202 4.96 9.15 13.20
C GLY A 202 5.22 8.38 11.89
N ASN A 203 4.20 8.22 11.06
CA ASN A 203 4.28 7.52 9.78
C ASN A 203 4.43 8.48 8.59
N PHE A 204 4.70 9.77 8.82
CA PHE A 204 4.89 10.76 7.75
C PHE A 204 5.90 10.36 6.66
N PRO A 205 7.01 9.64 6.93
CA PRO A 205 7.90 9.15 5.88
C PRO A 205 7.20 8.30 4.81
N TYR A 206 6.16 7.54 5.16
CA TYR A 206 5.37 6.79 4.18
C TYR A 206 4.57 7.74 3.27
N TYR A 207 4.12 8.89 3.78
CA TYR A 207 3.28 9.85 3.05
C TYR A 207 4.05 10.60 1.96
N VAL A 208 5.38 10.64 2.06
CA VAL A 208 6.29 11.23 1.07
C VAL A 208 7.09 10.18 0.30
N SER A 209 6.74 8.91 0.47
CA SER A 209 7.37 7.77 -0.21
C SER A 209 6.59 7.32 -1.44
N SER A 210 7.12 6.32 -2.15
CA SER A 210 6.43 5.65 -3.26
C SER A 210 5.12 4.95 -2.86
N ASP A 211 4.83 4.75 -1.57
CA ASP A 211 3.52 4.29 -1.07
C ASP A 211 2.42 5.35 -1.23
N ASN A 212 2.78 6.64 -1.22
CA ASN A 212 1.89 7.67 -1.72
C ASN A 212 2.22 7.89 -3.19
N TYR A 213 1.65 7.07 -4.08
CA TYR A 213 1.97 7.08 -5.50
C TYR A 213 1.77 8.43 -6.22
N ASN A 214 1.01 9.36 -5.61
CA ASN A 214 0.85 10.72 -6.13
C ASN A 214 2.04 11.64 -5.81
N ALA A 215 2.93 11.25 -4.88
CA ALA A 215 4.06 12.03 -4.38
C ALA A 215 5.31 11.99 -5.28
N VAL A 216 5.11 11.80 -6.59
CA VAL A 216 6.20 11.89 -7.58
C VAL A 216 6.74 13.31 -7.59
N ILE A 217 8.06 13.47 -7.49
CA ILE A 217 8.68 14.79 -7.53
C ILE A 217 8.70 15.33 -8.96
N LEU A 218 8.17 16.54 -9.12
CA LEU A 218 8.08 17.25 -10.39
C LEU A 218 8.93 18.53 -10.34
N PRO A 219 9.42 19.03 -11.49
CA PRO A 219 10.07 20.33 -11.56
C PRO A 219 9.16 21.44 -11.00
N ALA A 220 9.71 22.39 -10.26
CA ALA A 220 8.95 23.49 -9.68
C ALA A 220 8.19 24.34 -10.72
N ASP A 221 8.68 24.36 -11.96
CA ASP A 221 8.07 25.08 -13.08
C ASP A 221 7.09 24.22 -13.91
N PHE A 222 6.82 22.97 -13.52
CA PHE A 222 5.89 22.08 -14.23
C PHE A 222 4.49 22.69 -14.35
N LYS A 223 4.04 22.92 -15.59
CA LYS A 223 2.78 23.60 -15.91
C LYS A 223 1.59 22.66 -16.15
N GLY A 224 1.77 21.35 -15.95
CA GLY A 224 0.77 20.33 -16.25
C GLY A 224 1.05 19.60 -17.56
N ASP A 225 0.06 18.81 -18.00
CA ASP A 225 0.14 17.99 -19.22
C ASP A 225 1.26 16.94 -19.20
N TYR A 226 1.27 16.14 -18.13
CA TYR A 226 2.31 15.14 -17.87
C TYR A 226 2.53 14.18 -19.05
N GLU A 227 1.48 13.81 -19.78
CA GLU A 227 1.51 12.85 -20.88
C GLU A 227 2.41 13.27 -22.07
N THR A 228 2.76 14.55 -22.17
CA THR A 228 3.64 15.07 -23.23
C THR A 228 5.10 14.71 -23.06
N SER A 229 5.54 14.49 -21.83
CA SER A 229 6.96 14.33 -21.50
C SER A 229 7.24 13.21 -20.51
N PHE A 230 6.27 12.89 -19.64
CA PHE A 230 6.46 12.08 -18.44
C PHE A 230 7.70 12.54 -17.66
N ILE A 231 7.83 13.86 -17.49
CA ILE A 231 9.03 14.46 -16.90
C ILE A 231 9.27 13.93 -15.49
N GLY A 232 10.49 13.48 -15.23
CA GLY A 232 10.94 13.04 -13.91
C GLY A 232 12.46 12.94 -13.85
N THR A 233 12.96 12.21 -12.84
CA THR A 233 14.40 11.99 -12.61
C THR A 233 14.81 10.54 -12.83
N GLY A 234 13.86 9.66 -13.13
CA GLY A 234 14.00 8.21 -13.10
C GLY A 234 14.85 7.57 -14.21
N PRO A 235 14.95 6.22 -14.18
CA PRO A 235 15.89 5.45 -14.99
C PRO A 235 15.52 5.33 -16.47
N PHE A 236 14.29 5.68 -16.86
CA PHE A 236 13.87 5.78 -18.25
C PHE A 236 13.31 7.16 -18.56
N LYS A 237 13.31 7.52 -19.85
CA LYS A 237 12.67 8.70 -20.44
C LYS A 237 11.57 8.24 -21.40
N LEU A 238 10.53 9.04 -21.57
CA LEU A 238 9.52 8.77 -22.59
C LEU A 238 10.15 8.81 -23.99
N GLU A 239 9.89 7.79 -24.79
CA GLU A 239 10.18 7.78 -26.23
C GLU A 239 8.91 8.10 -27.02
N ARG A 240 7.78 7.46 -26.69
CA ARG A 240 6.49 7.70 -27.35
C ARG A 240 5.32 7.32 -26.44
N TYR A 241 4.29 8.16 -26.40
CA TYR A 241 3.01 7.84 -25.76
C TYR A 241 1.87 7.94 -26.79
N GLU A 242 1.11 6.86 -26.92
CA GLU A 242 -0.14 6.83 -27.68
C GLU A 242 -1.27 6.52 -26.71
N ALA A 243 -2.04 7.56 -26.36
CA ALA A 243 -3.12 7.47 -25.38
C ALA A 243 -4.03 6.27 -25.67
N LYS A 244 -4.25 5.46 -24.62
CA LYS A 244 -5.06 4.23 -24.66
C LYS A 244 -4.61 3.13 -25.63
N ARG A 245 -3.44 3.26 -26.29
CA ARG A 245 -2.87 2.22 -27.16
C ARG A 245 -1.55 1.64 -26.65
N SER A 246 -0.54 2.49 -26.40
CA SER A 246 0.80 2.02 -26.04
C SER A 246 1.68 3.13 -25.46
N ALA A 247 2.74 2.74 -24.75
CA ALA A 247 3.80 3.65 -24.32
C ALA A 247 5.17 2.98 -24.51
N SER A 248 6.17 3.71 -24.98
CA SER A 248 7.56 3.25 -24.99
C SER A 248 8.46 4.21 -24.23
N PHE A 249 9.37 3.63 -23.45
CA PHE A 249 10.35 4.33 -22.66
C PHE A 249 11.74 3.81 -22.99
N VAL A 250 12.70 4.72 -23.14
CA VAL A 250 14.10 4.41 -23.40
C VAL A 250 14.95 4.74 -22.20
N ARG A 251 16.04 4.00 -22.01
CA ARG A 251 16.95 4.20 -20.89
C ARG A 251 17.42 5.66 -20.79
N ASN A 252 17.41 6.21 -19.59
CA ASN A 252 18.01 7.51 -19.27
C ASN A 252 19.53 7.34 -19.11
N PRO A 253 20.37 7.89 -20.02
CA PRO A 253 21.82 7.77 -19.91
C PRO A 253 22.40 8.61 -18.76
N ASP A 254 21.68 9.64 -18.32
CA ASP A 254 22.08 10.59 -17.27
C ASP A 254 21.44 10.28 -15.91
N TYR A 255 20.89 9.06 -15.74
CA TYR A 255 20.30 8.65 -14.48
C TYR A 255 21.34 8.66 -13.36
N TRP A 256 20.98 9.24 -12.21
CA TRP A 256 21.89 9.41 -11.09
C TRP A 256 22.26 8.09 -10.40
N GLY A 257 21.41 7.06 -10.53
CA GLY A 257 21.61 5.73 -9.96
C GLY A 257 22.25 4.76 -10.95
N ASP A 258 22.09 3.47 -10.68
CA ASP A 258 22.59 2.44 -11.58
C ASP A 258 21.90 2.52 -12.95
N LYS A 259 22.71 2.52 -14.02
CA LYS A 259 22.22 2.46 -15.38
C LYS A 259 21.26 1.28 -15.54
N ALA A 260 20.06 1.55 -16.07
CA ALA A 260 19.08 0.49 -16.32
C ALA A 260 19.69 -0.59 -17.24
N LEU A 261 19.29 -1.85 -17.05
CA LEU A 261 19.75 -2.97 -17.84
C LEU A 261 19.07 -3.08 -19.21
N PRO A 262 17.73 -2.96 -19.34
CA PRO A 262 17.10 -2.97 -20.66
C PRO A 262 17.26 -1.62 -21.35
N GLU A 263 17.33 -1.63 -22.68
CA GLU A 263 17.37 -0.39 -23.47
C GLU A 263 16.01 0.28 -23.54
N ARG A 264 14.95 -0.54 -23.61
CA ARG A 264 13.58 -0.08 -23.79
C ARG A 264 12.60 -0.91 -22.98
N VAL A 265 11.54 -0.24 -22.53
CA VAL A 265 10.33 -0.87 -22.00
C VAL A 265 9.17 -0.44 -22.90
N GLN A 266 8.40 -1.39 -23.39
CA GLN A 266 7.28 -1.14 -24.28
C GLN A 266 5.99 -1.70 -23.71
N PHE A 267 5.05 -0.83 -23.40
CA PHE A 267 3.71 -1.17 -22.95
C PHE A 267 2.75 -1.24 -24.13
N VAL A 268 1.91 -2.28 -24.14
CA VAL A 268 0.74 -2.39 -25.00
C VAL A 268 -0.48 -2.49 -24.09
N PHE A 269 -1.50 -1.69 -24.39
CA PHE A 269 -2.71 -1.61 -23.56
C PHE A 269 -3.82 -2.52 -24.09
N TYR A 270 -4.47 -3.22 -23.16
CA TYR A 270 -5.53 -4.20 -23.43
C TYR A 270 -6.80 -3.83 -22.67
N ALA A 271 -7.95 -4.16 -23.26
CA ALA A 271 -9.25 -3.86 -22.67
C ALA A 271 -9.60 -4.77 -21.47
N ASP A 272 -9.03 -5.98 -21.42
CA ASP A 272 -9.32 -6.96 -20.39
C ASP A 272 -8.13 -7.89 -20.09
N SER A 273 -8.22 -8.58 -18.96
CA SER A 273 -7.17 -9.48 -18.45
C SER A 273 -6.96 -10.73 -19.32
N GLN A 274 -8.00 -11.25 -20.00
CA GLN A 274 -7.85 -12.43 -20.86
C GLN A 274 -7.01 -12.10 -22.10
N ALA A 275 -7.20 -10.92 -22.69
CA ALA A 275 -6.38 -10.46 -23.80
C ALA A 275 -4.89 -10.32 -23.42
N GLN A 276 -4.58 -9.87 -22.19
CA GLN A 276 -3.21 -9.83 -21.68
C GLN A 276 -2.60 -11.23 -21.51
N ILE A 277 -3.38 -12.19 -20.97
CA ILE A 277 -2.95 -13.59 -20.84
C ILE A 277 -2.64 -14.19 -22.20
N LEU A 278 -3.49 -13.97 -23.20
CA LEU A 278 -3.26 -14.42 -24.58
C LEU A 278 -2.00 -13.79 -25.19
N ALA A 279 -1.75 -12.51 -24.93
CA ALA A 279 -0.52 -11.84 -25.38
C ALA A 279 0.74 -12.45 -24.73
N LEU A 280 0.68 -12.80 -23.45
CA LEU A 280 1.77 -13.47 -22.74
C LEU A 280 2.00 -14.90 -23.28
N GLN A 281 0.93 -15.67 -23.50
CA GLN A 281 0.96 -17.01 -24.08
C GLN A 281 1.48 -17.02 -25.52
N GLY A 282 1.02 -16.07 -26.32
CA GLY A 282 1.47 -15.86 -27.70
C GLY A 282 2.86 -15.24 -27.83
N ARG A 283 3.57 -15.02 -26.71
CA ARG A 283 4.91 -14.39 -26.65
C ARG A 283 4.95 -13.00 -27.28
N GLN A 284 3.81 -12.31 -27.33
CA GLN A 284 3.69 -10.90 -27.74
C GLN A 284 4.07 -9.96 -26.59
N ALA A 285 3.87 -10.40 -25.34
CA ALA A 285 4.35 -9.76 -24.13
C ALA A 285 5.34 -10.67 -23.38
N ASP A 286 6.20 -10.06 -22.58
CA ASP A 286 7.13 -10.73 -21.68
C ASP A 286 6.65 -10.66 -20.22
N VAL A 287 5.91 -9.59 -19.87
CA VAL A 287 5.33 -9.33 -18.56
C VAL A 287 3.87 -8.92 -18.71
N MET A 288 3.01 -9.42 -17.83
CA MET A 288 1.63 -8.98 -17.61
C MET A 288 1.58 -8.24 -16.27
N GLY A 289 1.20 -6.97 -16.31
CA GLY A 289 1.36 -6.02 -15.20
C GLY A 289 0.38 -6.19 -14.04
N ASP A 290 -0.69 -6.96 -14.24
CA ASP A 290 -1.69 -7.26 -13.22
C ASP A 290 -2.27 -8.67 -13.41
N LEU A 291 -2.50 -9.40 -12.32
CA LEU A 291 -3.12 -10.73 -12.38
C LEU A 291 -3.98 -10.98 -11.14
N THR A 292 -5.21 -11.46 -11.34
CA THR A 292 -6.01 -12.03 -10.25
C THR A 292 -5.85 -13.55 -10.22
N VAL A 293 -6.00 -14.16 -9.04
CA VAL A 293 -5.92 -15.63 -8.92
C VAL A 293 -6.95 -16.32 -9.80
N GLN A 294 -8.20 -15.83 -9.80
CA GLN A 294 -9.28 -16.41 -10.59
C GLN A 294 -9.08 -16.18 -12.10
N GLY A 295 -8.62 -14.99 -12.50
CA GLY A 295 -8.33 -14.69 -13.91
C GLY A 295 -7.13 -15.47 -14.44
N GLY A 296 -6.16 -15.78 -13.58
CA GLY A 296 -4.89 -16.41 -13.95
C GLY A 296 -4.84 -17.93 -13.87
N LEU A 297 -5.94 -18.64 -13.56
CA LEU A 297 -5.93 -20.09 -13.31
C LEU A 297 -5.19 -20.90 -14.40
N GLY A 298 -5.30 -20.49 -15.67
CA GLY A 298 -4.63 -21.14 -16.81
C GLY A 298 -3.11 -20.95 -16.87
N ILE A 299 -2.55 -19.95 -16.17
CA ILE A 299 -1.10 -19.66 -16.15
C ILE A 299 -0.47 -19.85 -14.76
N LEU A 300 -1.25 -19.88 -13.68
CA LEU A 300 -0.76 -19.99 -12.30
C LEU A 300 0.22 -21.17 -12.07
N ASN A 301 -0.04 -22.29 -12.72
CA ASN A 301 0.73 -23.53 -12.57
C ASN A 301 1.45 -23.95 -13.87
N ASN A 302 1.46 -23.09 -14.89
CA ASN A 302 2.12 -23.41 -16.15
C ASN A 302 3.63 -23.11 -16.02
N PRO A 303 4.52 -24.09 -16.30
CA PRO A 303 5.97 -23.94 -16.11
C PRO A 303 6.64 -22.95 -17.08
N GLU A 304 5.95 -22.46 -18.12
CA GLU A 304 6.43 -21.42 -19.02
C GLU A 304 6.35 -20.01 -18.41
N PHE A 305 5.58 -19.83 -17.34
CA PHE A 305 5.39 -18.55 -16.67
C PHE A 305 5.86 -18.59 -15.22
N VAL A 306 6.22 -17.41 -14.71
CA VAL A 306 6.44 -17.15 -13.30
C VAL A 306 5.35 -16.19 -12.86
N VAL A 307 4.52 -16.62 -11.91
CA VAL A 307 3.57 -15.74 -11.22
C VAL A 307 4.24 -15.27 -9.95
N GLN A 308 4.62 -13.99 -9.95
CA GLN A 308 5.26 -13.36 -8.81
C GLN A 308 4.19 -12.68 -7.96
N GLY A 309 4.27 -12.86 -6.63
CA GLY A 309 3.34 -12.25 -5.68
C GLY A 309 4.05 -11.37 -4.67
N VAL A 310 3.40 -10.27 -4.28
CA VAL A 310 3.81 -9.41 -3.17
C VAL A 310 2.67 -9.33 -2.17
N LYS A 311 3.00 -9.64 -0.91
CA LYS A 311 2.05 -9.53 0.21
C LYS A 311 1.58 -8.09 0.35
N SER A 312 0.28 -7.90 0.54
CA SER A 312 -0.32 -6.57 0.64
C SER A 312 -1.25 -6.44 1.84
N SER A 313 -1.60 -5.20 2.19
CA SER A 313 -2.73 -4.86 3.06
C SER A 313 -4.04 -4.68 2.29
N ALA A 314 -4.07 -4.95 0.99
CA ALA A 314 -5.30 -4.86 0.22
C ALA A 314 -6.27 -5.92 0.73
N HIS A 315 -7.51 -5.51 0.93
CA HIS A 315 -8.54 -6.34 1.55
C HIS A 315 -9.93 -5.95 1.05
N ARG A 316 -10.92 -6.75 1.44
CA ARG A 316 -12.33 -6.41 1.30
C ARG A 316 -12.90 -6.14 2.68
N GLN A 317 -13.54 -5.00 2.82
CA GLN A 317 -14.22 -4.62 4.05
C GLN A 317 -15.70 -4.88 3.88
N ILE A 318 -16.24 -5.81 4.66
CA ILE A 318 -17.68 -6.02 4.76
C ILE A 318 -18.18 -5.10 5.86
N HIS A 319 -18.83 -4.00 5.50
CA HIS A 319 -19.35 -3.03 6.47
C HIS A 319 -20.77 -3.38 6.89
N MET A 320 -21.11 -3.05 8.14
CA MET A 320 -22.46 -3.19 8.68
C MET A 320 -22.85 -1.90 9.40
N ARG A 321 -24.01 -1.34 9.07
CA ARG A 321 -24.44 -0.07 9.67
C ARG A 321 -24.73 -0.20 11.17
N CYS A 322 -23.85 0.40 11.98
CA CYS A 322 -23.91 0.37 13.44
C CYS A 322 -25.07 1.19 14.03
N ASP A 323 -25.76 1.97 13.21
CA ASP A 323 -26.88 2.85 13.56
C ASP A 323 -28.23 2.38 13.00
N THR A 324 -28.30 1.20 12.37
CA THR A 324 -29.53 0.64 11.77
C THR A 324 -29.78 -0.79 12.23
N ALA A 325 -31.01 -1.10 12.64
CA ALA A 325 -31.40 -2.47 12.98
C ALA A 325 -31.35 -3.42 11.75
N PRO A 326 -30.96 -4.70 11.91
CA PRO A 326 -30.53 -5.34 13.15
C PRO A 326 -29.04 -5.14 13.46
N PHE A 327 -28.29 -4.48 12.57
CA PHE A 327 -26.84 -4.31 12.68
C PHE A 327 -26.40 -3.35 13.78
N ASN A 328 -27.30 -2.56 14.37
CA ASN A 328 -27.00 -1.72 15.52
C ASN A 328 -26.65 -2.52 16.79
N ASP A 329 -27.06 -3.78 16.89
CA ASP A 329 -26.62 -4.69 17.95
C ASP A 329 -25.28 -5.36 17.57
N LYS A 330 -24.24 -5.14 18.38
CA LYS A 330 -22.92 -5.75 18.14
C LYS A 330 -22.95 -7.28 18.10
N ARG A 331 -23.89 -7.92 18.80
CA ARG A 331 -24.02 -9.39 18.82
C ARG A 331 -24.44 -9.93 17.46
N VAL A 332 -25.26 -9.18 16.71
CA VAL A 332 -25.60 -9.53 15.33
C VAL A 332 -24.36 -9.47 14.44
N ARG A 333 -23.59 -8.38 14.53
CA ARG A 333 -22.36 -8.22 13.75
C ARG A 333 -21.31 -9.28 14.08
N GLN A 334 -21.11 -9.57 15.36
CA GLN A 334 -20.25 -10.65 15.84
C GLN A 334 -20.70 -12.03 15.33
N ALA A 335 -22.01 -12.30 15.30
CA ALA A 335 -22.54 -13.55 14.77
C ALA A 335 -22.24 -13.72 13.27
N LEU A 336 -22.42 -12.66 12.47
CA LEU A 336 -22.05 -12.66 11.06
C LEU A 336 -20.55 -12.96 10.89
N ALA A 337 -19.69 -12.32 11.69
CA ALA A 337 -18.25 -12.51 11.63
C ALA A 337 -17.79 -13.93 12.01
N LEU A 338 -18.48 -14.56 12.97
CA LEU A 338 -18.23 -15.93 13.42
C LEU A 338 -18.72 -17.00 12.43
N ALA A 339 -19.68 -16.67 11.55
CA ALA A 339 -20.16 -17.58 10.53
C ALA A 339 -19.23 -17.68 9.30
N VAL A 340 -18.22 -16.80 9.18
CA VAL A 340 -17.29 -16.80 8.06
C VAL A 340 -16.09 -17.72 8.34
N ASP A 341 -15.98 -18.81 7.59
CA ASP A 341 -14.79 -19.66 7.54
C ASP A 341 -13.73 -19.03 6.63
N ARG A 342 -12.83 -18.26 7.25
CA ARG A 342 -11.78 -17.49 6.55
C ARG A 342 -10.73 -18.39 5.88
N ASP A 343 -10.45 -19.53 6.48
CA ASP A 343 -9.49 -20.49 5.93
C ASP A 343 -10.02 -21.17 4.66
N VAL A 344 -11.29 -21.57 4.66
CA VAL A 344 -11.97 -22.10 3.46
C VAL A 344 -12.02 -21.02 2.38
N LEU A 345 -12.36 -19.79 2.76
CA LEU A 345 -12.43 -18.67 1.83
C LEU A 345 -11.08 -18.39 1.17
N VAL A 346 -10.00 -18.25 1.95
CA VAL A 346 -8.64 -18.01 1.42
C VAL A 346 -8.18 -19.13 0.49
N ARG A 347 -8.45 -20.40 0.84
CA ARG A 347 -8.14 -21.54 -0.05
C ARG A 347 -8.96 -21.51 -1.33
N GLY A 348 -10.25 -21.20 -1.25
CA GLY A 348 -11.18 -21.19 -2.37
C GLY A 348 -10.87 -20.08 -3.38
N LEU A 349 -10.83 -18.83 -2.90
CA LEU A 349 -10.71 -17.64 -3.73
C LEU A 349 -9.27 -17.32 -4.14
N PHE A 350 -8.28 -17.61 -3.29
CA PHE A 350 -6.89 -17.16 -3.51
C PHE A 350 -5.88 -18.28 -3.68
N LYS A 351 -6.26 -19.56 -3.54
CA LYS A 351 -5.35 -20.72 -3.68
C LYS A 351 -4.06 -20.56 -2.85
N GLY A 352 -4.19 -20.01 -1.63
CA GLY A 352 -3.06 -19.75 -0.72
C GLY A 352 -2.28 -18.45 -0.96
N ARG A 353 -2.71 -17.58 -1.89
CA ARG A 353 -2.12 -16.25 -2.15
C ARG A 353 -2.85 -15.13 -1.42
N ALA A 354 -3.26 -15.41 -0.20
CA ALA A 354 -3.85 -14.46 0.74
C ALA A 354 -3.59 -14.96 2.17
N VAL A 355 -3.62 -14.05 3.12
CA VAL A 355 -3.59 -14.36 4.56
C VAL A 355 -4.94 -14.05 5.18
N VAL A 356 -5.32 -14.83 6.20
CA VAL A 356 -6.58 -14.61 6.92
C VAL A 356 -6.56 -13.25 7.61
N GLY A 357 -7.68 -12.53 7.54
CA GLY A 357 -7.89 -11.27 8.24
C GLY A 357 -8.54 -11.47 9.60
N ASN A 358 -8.54 -10.44 10.46
CA ASN A 358 -9.02 -10.54 11.84
C ASN A 358 -9.99 -9.40 12.21
N ASP A 359 -10.86 -9.01 11.26
CA ASP A 359 -11.89 -7.97 11.41
C ASP A 359 -11.38 -6.62 11.89
N ASN A 360 -10.14 -6.33 11.54
CA ASN A 360 -9.48 -5.06 11.76
C ASN A 360 -8.50 -4.81 10.57
N PRO A 361 -8.13 -3.57 10.29
CA PRO A 361 -7.31 -3.25 9.12
C PRO A 361 -5.81 -3.46 9.34
N PHE A 362 -5.36 -4.06 10.46
CA PHE A 362 -3.94 -4.32 10.72
C PHE A 362 -3.46 -5.56 9.95
N ALA A 363 -3.13 -5.36 8.68
CA ALA A 363 -2.55 -6.40 7.84
C ALA A 363 -1.24 -6.95 8.45
N PRO A 364 -0.95 -8.27 8.33
CA PRO A 364 0.29 -8.86 8.86
C PRO A 364 1.59 -8.27 8.31
N ILE A 365 1.53 -7.52 7.21
CA ILE A 365 2.70 -6.83 6.64
C ILE A 365 3.13 -5.63 7.49
N PHE A 366 2.21 -4.99 8.21
CA PHE A 366 2.51 -3.79 8.97
C PHE A 366 3.40 -4.11 10.17
N PRO A 367 4.47 -3.32 10.41
CA PRO A 367 5.26 -3.43 11.63
C PRO A 367 4.44 -3.25 12.91
N SER A 368 3.41 -2.42 12.84
CA SER A 368 2.55 -2.07 13.97
C SER A 368 1.51 -3.13 14.31
N THR A 369 1.29 -4.16 13.48
CA THR A 369 0.29 -5.20 13.78
C THR A 369 0.69 -5.97 15.03
N ASN A 370 -0.24 -6.15 15.97
CA ASN A 370 0.02 -6.91 17.19
C ASN A 370 -0.39 -8.39 17.03
N PRO A 371 0.57 -9.31 16.86
CA PRO A 371 0.26 -10.71 16.62
C PRO A 371 -0.29 -11.45 17.84
N SER A 372 -0.34 -10.83 19.03
CA SER A 372 -0.89 -11.47 20.23
C SER A 372 -2.42 -11.40 20.30
N VAL A 373 -3.07 -10.59 19.47
CA VAL A 373 -4.53 -10.49 19.44
C VAL A 373 -5.10 -11.80 18.86
N PRO A 374 -5.98 -12.50 19.57
CA PRO A 374 -6.52 -13.77 19.10
C PRO A 374 -7.23 -13.64 17.76
N GLN A 375 -7.00 -14.61 16.88
CA GLN A 375 -7.72 -14.73 15.62
C GLN A 375 -9.19 -15.08 15.87
N ARG A 376 -10.13 -14.38 15.20
CA ARG A 376 -11.54 -14.78 15.20
C ARG A 376 -11.69 -16.12 14.48
N GLY A 377 -12.13 -17.13 15.23
CA GLY A 377 -12.47 -18.45 14.71
C GLY A 377 -13.85 -18.51 14.06
N HIS A 378 -14.08 -19.60 13.32
CA HIS A 378 -15.38 -19.94 12.75
C HIS A 378 -16.19 -20.75 13.78
N ASP A 379 -17.35 -20.24 14.21
CA ASP A 379 -18.22 -20.88 15.20
C ASP A 379 -19.71 -20.57 14.93
N VAL A 380 -20.34 -21.45 14.18
CA VAL A 380 -21.78 -21.37 13.82
C VAL A 380 -22.69 -21.50 15.04
N ALA A 381 -22.30 -22.28 16.05
CA ALA A 381 -23.14 -22.51 17.22
C ALA A 381 -23.19 -21.25 18.10
N GLN A 382 -22.03 -20.64 18.35
CA GLN A 382 -21.96 -19.37 19.06
C GLN A 382 -22.62 -18.23 18.25
N ALA A 383 -22.48 -18.22 16.92
CA ALA A 383 -23.17 -17.24 16.08
C ALA A 383 -24.70 -17.33 16.22
N LYS A 384 -25.29 -18.53 16.17
CA LYS A 384 -26.74 -18.72 16.41
C LYS A 384 -27.17 -18.28 17.81
N LYS A 385 -26.35 -18.57 18.83
CA LYS A 385 -26.61 -18.15 20.20
C LYS A 385 -26.63 -16.62 20.32
N LEU A 386 -25.67 -15.93 19.71
CA LEU A 386 -25.63 -14.47 19.70
C LEU A 386 -26.84 -13.87 18.96
N LEU A 387 -27.25 -14.43 17.83
CA LEU A 387 -28.47 -14.00 17.14
C LEU A 387 -29.71 -14.18 17.99
N ALA A 388 -29.88 -15.33 18.66
CA ALA A 388 -31.01 -15.56 19.56
C ALA A 388 -31.02 -14.56 20.73
N GLN A 389 -29.85 -14.29 21.34
CA GLN A 389 -29.71 -13.29 22.41
C GLN A 389 -30.00 -11.86 21.94
N ALA A 390 -29.77 -11.57 20.65
CA ALA A 390 -30.11 -10.31 20.01
C ALA A 390 -31.58 -10.24 19.53
N GLY A 391 -32.40 -11.26 19.79
CA GLY A 391 -33.81 -11.29 19.39
C GLY A 391 -34.08 -11.86 17.99
N HIS A 392 -33.08 -12.49 17.36
CA HIS A 392 -33.17 -13.10 16.03
C HIS A 392 -32.93 -14.62 16.05
N PRO A 393 -33.67 -15.42 16.84
CA PRO A 393 -33.42 -16.86 16.96
C PRO A 393 -33.59 -17.65 15.64
N ASN A 394 -34.37 -17.10 14.71
CA ASN A 394 -34.60 -17.67 13.37
C ASN A 394 -33.84 -16.91 12.27
N GLY A 395 -32.92 -16.01 12.64
CA GLY A 395 -32.24 -15.10 11.73
C GLY A 395 -33.14 -13.99 11.17
N PHE A 396 -32.76 -13.44 10.01
CA PHE A 396 -33.42 -12.33 9.33
C PHE A 396 -32.99 -12.27 7.86
N ALA A 397 -33.68 -11.46 7.05
CA ALA A 397 -33.28 -11.16 5.68
C ALA A 397 -32.50 -9.84 5.59
N ALA A 398 -31.50 -9.78 4.72
CA ALA A 398 -30.75 -8.55 4.45
C ALA A 398 -30.31 -8.49 2.98
N THR A 399 -30.07 -7.30 2.46
CA THR A 399 -29.43 -7.09 1.16
C THR A 399 -27.95 -6.83 1.37
N LEU A 400 -27.10 -7.55 0.64
CA LEU A 400 -25.66 -7.30 0.55
C LEU A 400 -25.39 -6.55 -0.76
N THR A 401 -25.05 -5.26 -0.66
CA THR A 401 -24.73 -4.42 -1.82
C THR A 401 -23.24 -4.38 -2.08
N THR A 402 -22.83 -4.62 -3.33
CA THR A 402 -21.42 -4.71 -3.69
C THR A 402 -21.19 -4.39 -5.17
N GLU A 403 -19.93 -4.28 -5.57
CA GLU A 403 -19.53 -4.05 -6.96
C GLU A 403 -19.09 -5.32 -7.70
N LYS A 404 -19.07 -5.22 -9.04
CA LYS A 404 -18.43 -6.15 -9.97
C LYS A 404 -16.96 -5.77 -10.15
N PHE A 405 -16.12 -6.25 -9.24
CA PHE A 405 -14.68 -6.06 -9.29
C PHE A 405 -13.92 -7.28 -8.75
N MET A 406 -12.93 -7.74 -9.50
CA MET A 406 -12.11 -8.92 -9.16
C MET A 406 -12.96 -10.10 -8.61
N GLU A 407 -12.59 -10.65 -7.45
CA GLU A 407 -13.26 -11.77 -6.78
C GLU A 407 -14.45 -11.37 -5.88
N ILE A 408 -14.80 -10.09 -5.80
CA ILE A 408 -15.82 -9.60 -4.88
C ILE A 408 -17.21 -10.25 -5.10
N PRO A 409 -17.68 -10.46 -6.35
CA PRO A 409 -18.93 -11.19 -6.57
C PRO A 409 -18.90 -12.62 -6.02
N ASP A 410 -17.77 -13.33 -6.14
CA ASP A 410 -17.61 -14.68 -5.59
C ASP A 410 -17.58 -14.65 -4.06
N LEU A 411 -16.93 -13.65 -3.46
CA LEU A 411 -16.98 -13.40 -2.02
C LEU A 411 -18.42 -13.21 -1.53
N ALA A 412 -19.24 -12.43 -2.25
CA ALA A 412 -20.63 -12.19 -1.89
C ALA A 412 -21.45 -13.49 -1.87
N VAL A 413 -21.23 -14.39 -2.84
CA VAL A 413 -21.87 -15.72 -2.88
C VAL A 413 -21.39 -16.60 -1.71
N VAL A 414 -20.09 -16.58 -1.38
CA VAL A 414 -19.56 -17.30 -0.22
C VAL A 414 -20.20 -16.80 1.08
N LEU A 415 -20.34 -15.48 1.25
CA LEU A 415 -21.01 -14.89 2.42
C LEU A 415 -22.50 -15.27 2.47
N GLN A 416 -23.22 -15.23 1.35
CA GLN A 416 -24.62 -15.66 1.28
C GLN A 416 -24.78 -17.12 1.77
N ASN A 417 -23.90 -18.02 1.35
CA ASN A 417 -23.93 -19.41 1.78
C ASN A 417 -23.55 -19.59 3.26
N ALA A 418 -22.52 -18.88 3.73
CA ALA A 418 -22.05 -18.92 5.11
C ALA A 418 -23.13 -18.42 6.09
N LEU A 419 -23.76 -17.28 5.77
CA LEU A 419 -24.75 -16.66 6.64
C LEU A 419 -26.10 -17.39 6.66
N LYS A 420 -26.41 -18.15 5.60
CA LYS A 420 -27.57 -19.07 5.61
C LYS A 420 -27.47 -20.11 6.73
N ALA A 421 -26.27 -20.54 7.11
CA ALA A 421 -26.06 -21.53 8.18
C ALA A 421 -26.54 -21.03 9.56
N ILE A 422 -26.62 -19.71 9.75
CA ILE A 422 -27.11 -19.06 10.97
C ILE A 422 -28.51 -18.45 10.81
N GLY A 423 -29.21 -18.75 9.70
CA GLY A 423 -30.57 -18.27 9.43
C GLY A 423 -30.64 -16.88 8.77
N VAL A 424 -29.51 -16.29 8.40
CA VAL A 424 -29.50 -14.99 7.73
C VAL A 424 -29.59 -15.18 6.21
N ALA A 425 -30.68 -14.73 5.61
CA ALA A 425 -30.92 -14.84 4.18
C ALA A 425 -30.46 -13.56 3.46
N LEU A 426 -29.37 -13.67 2.68
CA LEU A 426 -28.87 -12.54 1.88
C LEU A 426 -29.47 -12.49 0.48
N THR A 427 -29.92 -11.31 0.07
CA THR A 427 -30.14 -10.94 -1.34
C THR A 427 -28.92 -10.18 -1.85
N LEU A 428 -28.32 -10.61 -2.96
CA LEU A 428 -27.13 -9.97 -3.52
C LEU A 428 -27.52 -8.86 -4.50
N LYS A 429 -27.04 -7.63 -4.25
CA LYS A 429 -27.14 -6.51 -5.19
C LYS A 429 -25.72 -6.20 -5.70
N VAL A 430 -25.37 -6.76 -6.87
CA VAL A 430 -24.05 -6.59 -7.49
C VAL A 430 -24.14 -5.54 -8.60
N GLU A 431 -23.41 -4.44 -8.45
CA GLU A 431 -23.48 -3.26 -9.32
C GLU A 431 -22.19 -3.06 -10.12
N SER A 432 -22.21 -2.17 -11.12
CA SER A 432 -20.95 -1.67 -11.71
C SER A 432 -20.22 -0.78 -10.70
N GLN A 433 -18.88 -0.68 -10.79
CA GLN A 433 -18.11 0.20 -9.89
C GLN A 433 -18.60 1.65 -9.91
N SER A 434 -18.92 2.18 -11.11
CA SER A 434 -19.41 3.56 -11.24
C SER A 434 -20.74 3.79 -10.53
N GLN A 435 -21.63 2.80 -10.53
CA GLN A 435 -22.89 2.87 -9.82
C GLN A 435 -22.68 2.73 -8.31
N TYR A 436 -21.86 1.75 -7.89
CA TYR A 436 -21.59 1.47 -6.48
C TYR A 436 -20.94 2.67 -5.77
N TYR A 437 -19.92 3.28 -6.39
CA TYR A 437 -19.21 4.44 -5.84
C TYR A 437 -19.97 5.76 -6.02
N GLY A 438 -20.83 5.87 -7.04
CA GLY A 438 -21.65 7.06 -7.28
C GLY A 438 -20.83 8.36 -7.26
N LYS A 439 -21.23 9.33 -6.45
CA LYS A 439 -20.48 10.59 -6.24
C LYS A 439 -19.40 10.52 -5.16
N GLY A 440 -19.26 9.38 -4.47
CA GLY A 440 -18.31 9.24 -3.37
C GLY A 440 -18.67 10.02 -2.10
N SER A 441 -19.96 10.31 -1.89
CA SER A 441 -20.46 11.05 -0.72
C SER A 441 -21.76 10.47 -0.18
N PHE A 442 -21.93 10.49 1.15
CA PHE A 442 -23.14 10.04 1.85
C PHE A 442 -24.42 10.61 1.22
N GLY A 443 -25.45 9.77 1.13
CA GLY A 443 -26.74 10.06 0.50
C GLY A 443 -26.72 10.05 -1.02
N SER A 444 -25.59 9.72 -1.64
CA SER A 444 -25.42 9.73 -3.11
C SER A 444 -24.49 8.63 -3.61
N SER A 445 -24.24 7.61 -2.79
CA SER A 445 -23.35 6.51 -3.14
C SER A 445 -23.64 5.25 -2.33
N ASP A 446 -23.99 4.17 -3.01
CA ASP A 446 -24.42 2.91 -2.37
C ASP A 446 -23.35 2.31 -1.45
N TRP A 447 -22.06 2.49 -1.75
CA TRP A 447 -20.98 1.97 -0.90
C TRP A 447 -20.90 2.62 0.49
N LEU A 448 -21.41 3.85 0.67
CA LEU A 448 -21.51 4.52 1.97
C LEU A 448 -22.87 4.34 2.64
N ASP A 449 -23.92 4.13 1.84
CA ASP A 449 -25.30 4.21 2.31
C ASP A 449 -25.93 2.81 2.57
N ALA A 450 -25.37 1.74 2.01
CA ALA A 450 -25.90 0.38 2.16
C ALA A 450 -25.83 -0.10 3.64
N PRO A 451 -26.90 -0.70 4.18
CA PRO A 451 -26.87 -1.27 5.54
C PRO A 451 -25.84 -2.39 5.73
N LEU A 452 -25.56 -3.14 4.65
CA LEU A 452 -24.58 -4.21 4.58
C LEU A 452 -23.98 -4.21 3.17
N GLY A 453 -22.65 -4.12 3.08
CA GLY A 453 -21.97 -4.09 1.78
C GLY A 453 -20.54 -4.57 1.83
N ILE A 454 -19.94 -4.80 0.65
CA ILE A 454 -18.52 -5.12 0.49
C ILE A 454 -17.86 -3.99 -0.28
N THR A 455 -16.85 -3.37 0.31
CA THR A 455 -16.06 -2.31 -0.31
C THR A 455 -14.62 -2.77 -0.47
N ASP A 456 -14.01 -2.46 -1.61
CA ASP A 456 -12.61 -2.76 -1.88
C ASP A 456 -11.67 -1.72 -1.26
N TYR A 457 -10.56 -2.18 -0.66
CA TYR A 457 -9.50 -1.31 -0.17
C TYR A 457 -8.16 -1.78 -0.74
N GLY A 458 -7.49 -0.91 -1.49
CA GLY A 458 -6.17 -1.15 -2.05
C GLY A 458 -5.05 -1.18 -0.98
N HIS A 459 -3.84 -1.51 -1.41
CA HIS A 459 -2.66 -1.54 -0.52
C HIS A 459 -2.33 -0.15 0.06
N ARG A 460 -1.80 -0.13 1.28
CA ARG A 460 -1.07 0.99 1.91
C ARG A 460 0.12 0.41 2.67
N GLY A 461 1.16 1.20 2.87
CA GLY A 461 2.35 0.84 3.63
C GLY A 461 2.15 0.96 5.15
N VAL A 462 1.16 1.73 5.57
CA VAL A 462 0.74 1.92 6.97
C VAL A 462 -0.79 1.92 7.13
N PRO A 463 -1.33 1.55 8.31
CA PRO A 463 -2.77 1.42 8.51
C PRO A 463 -3.49 2.77 8.67
N ASN A 464 -2.77 3.90 8.76
CA ASN A 464 -3.34 5.22 9.12
C ASN A 464 -4.59 5.59 8.32
N LEU A 465 -4.58 5.40 6.99
CA LEU A 465 -5.74 5.72 6.16
C LEU A 465 -6.93 4.81 6.49
N PHE A 466 -6.70 3.52 6.71
CA PHE A 466 -7.74 2.55 7.06
C PHE A 466 -8.27 2.73 8.49
N LEU A 467 -7.49 3.35 9.38
CA LEU A 467 -7.97 3.69 10.72
C LEU A 467 -8.81 4.98 10.70
N ASN A 468 -8.36 5.98 9.94
CA ASN A 468 -9.00 7.30 9.94
C ASN A 468 -10.24 7.34 9.05
N ALA A 469 -10.08 7.12 7.74
CA ALA A 469 -11.15 7.42 6.79
C ALA A 469 -12.40 6.53 6.96
N PRO A 470 -12.30 5.20 7.16
CA PRO A 470 -13.47 4.34 7.21
C PRO A 470 -13.98 4.00 8.61
N LEU A 471 -13.28 4.36 9.69
CA LEU A 471 -13.62 3.89 11.04
C LEU A 471 -13.69 4.98 12.11
N VAL A 472 -13.01 6.12 11.97
CA VAL A 472 -13.20 7.26 12.89
C VAL A 472 -14.62 7.80 12.76
N SER A 473 -15.20 8.27 13.86
CA SER A 473 -16.60 8.73 13.92
C SER A 473 -16.95 9.80 12.89
N SER A 474 -15.98 10.64 12.48
CA SER A 474 -16.11 11.69 11.47
C SER A 474 -15.46 11.33 10.12
N GLY A 475 -15.09 10.06 9.92
CA GLY A 475 -14.38 9.58 8.74
C GLY A 475 -15.23 9.71 7.47
N ALA A 476 -14.61 10.21 6.40
CA ALA A 476 -15.30 10.45 5.12
C ALA A 476 -15.74 9.16 4.41
N TRP A 477 -15.17 8.01 4.78
CA TRP A 477 -15.43 6.69 4.19
C TRP A 477 -16.13 5.73 5.17
N ASN A 478 -16.68 6.24 6.28
CA ASN A 478 -17.27 5.44 7.35
C ASN A 478 -18.64 4.86 6.98
N ALA A 479 -18.66 3.92 6.03
CA ALA A 479 -19.85 3.21 5.57
C ALA A 479 -20.55 2.42 6.69
N ALA A 480 -19.81 2.00 7.72
CA ALA A 480 -20.38 1.31 8.88
C ALA A 480 -21.12 2.27 9.84
N HIS A 481 -21.00 3.60 9.65
CA HIS A 481 -21.51 4.60 10.60
C HIS A 481 -21.04 4.32 12.04
N PHE A 482 -19.83 3.79 12.17
CA PHE A 482 -19.27 3.41 13.47
C PHE A 482 -18.90 4.68 14.25
N LYS A 483 -19.36 4.76 15.51
CA LYS A 483 -19.06 5.86 16.41
C LYS A 483 -18.65 5.31 17.77
N ASP A 484 -17.38 5.46 18.11
CA ASP A 484 -16.84 4.99 19.38
C ASP A 484 -15.71 5.95 19.83
N PRO A 485 -15.90 6.72 20.92
CA PRO A 485 -14.93 7.71 21.35
C PRO A 485 -13.62 7.09 21.86
N ASP A 486 -13.64 5.85 22.33
CA ASP A 486 -12.41 5.14 22.73
C ASP A 486 -11.59 4.78 21.49
N TYR A 487 -12.27 4.34 20.42
CA TYR A 487 -11.62 4.12 19.12
C TYR A 487 -10.98 5.40 18.58
N ASP A 488 -11.73 6.50 18.52
CA ASP A 488 -11.22 7.78 17.99
C ASP A 488 -9.98 8.27 18.75
N LYS A 489 -10.00 8.13 20.09
CA LYS A 489 -8.86 8.46 20.95
C LYS A 489 -7.65 7.57 20.67
N LEU A 490 -7.84 6.25 20.56
CA LEU A 490 -6.75 5.31 20.28
C LEU A 490 -6.13 5.54 18.91
N VAL A 491 -6.93 5.85 17.88
CA VAL A 491 -6.42 6.20 16.55
C VAL A 491 -5.58 7.47 16.60
N GLY A 492 -6.03 8.50 17.31
CA GLY A 492 -5.24 9.73 17.51
C GLY A 492 -3.88 9.45 18.15
N GLN A 493 -3.85 8.60 19.18
CA GLN A 493 -2.60 8.17 19.83
C GLN A 493 -1.71 7.34 18.89
N PHE A 494 -2.30 6.44 18.10
CA PHE A 494 -1.56 5.61 17.15
C PHE A 494 -0.88 6.47 16.07
N VAL A 495 -1.60 7.44 15.49
CA VAL A 495 -1.08 8.31 14.44
C VAL A 495 0.06 9.19 14.97
N ALA A 496 -0.07 9.72 16.18
CA ALA A 496 0.93 10.57 16.81
C ALA A 496 2.18 9.80 17.27
N ALA A 497 2.09 8.49 17.48
CA ALA A 497 3.22 7.67 17.94
C ALA A 497 4.31 7.57 16.87
N ILE A 498 5.51 8.07 17.21
CA ILE A 498 6.71 8.12 16.38
C ILE A 498 7.54 6.82 16.41
N ASP A 499 7.23 5.90 17.33
CA ASP A 499 7.90 4.63 17.45
C ASP A 499 6.98 3.41 17.25
N VAL A 500 7.58 2.36 16.67
CA VAL A 500 6.86 1.13 16.29
C VAL A 500 6.38 0.37 17.53
N ALA A 501 7.06 0.47 18.68
CA ALA A 501 6.67 -0.25 19.89
C ALA A 501 5.37 0.32 20.47
N SER A 502 5.31 1.65 20.61
CA SER A 502 4.11 2.39 20.99
C SER A 502 2.98 2.14 20.00
N GLN A 503 3.25 2.25 18.69
CA GLN A 503 2.26 1.94 17.66
C GLN A 503 1.71 0.52 17.81
N LYS A 504 2.56 -0.48 18.05
CA LYS A 504 2.15 -1.88 18.18
C LYS A 504 1.35 -2.16 19.45
N ARG A 505 1.70 -1.51 20.56
CA ARG A 505 0.89 -1.60 21.79
C ARG A 505 -0.51 -1.04 21.55
N ILE A 506 -0.60 0.17 21.00
CA ILE A 506 -1.87 0.85 20.72
C ILE A 506 -2.68 0.07 19.66
N ALA A 507 -2.01 -0.50 18.65
CA ALA A 507 -2.65 -1.38 17.67
C ALA A 507 -3.34 -2.56 18.36
N GLY A 508 -2.70 -3.23 19.33
CA GLY A 508 -3.35 -4.32 20.08
C GLY A 508 -4.63 -3.89 20.80
N GLU A 509 -4.67 -2.66 21.32
CA GLU A 509 -5.88 -2.09 21.95
C GLU A 509 -6.97 -1.83 20.91
N ILE A 510 -6.61 -1.25 19.76
CA ILE A 510 -7.53 -1.00 18.64
C ILE A 510 -8.07 -2.31 18.06
N GLU A 511 -7.20 -3.27 17.77
CA GLU A 511 -7.53 -4.59 17.22
C GLU A 511 -8.51 -5.33 18.14
N THR A 512 -8.25 -5.32 19.45
CA THR A 512 -9.14 -5.92 20.46
C THR A 512 -10.50 -5.22 20.51
N LEU A 513 -10.51 -3.88 20.48
CA LEU A 513 -11.75 -3.10 20.45
C LEU A 513 -12.58 -3.41 19.20
N LEU A 514 -11.96 -3.44 18.02
CA LEU A 514 -12.65 -3.75 16.76
C LEU A 514 -13.16 -5.19 16.73
N LEU A 515 -12.49 -6.15 17.37
CA LEU A 515 -13.02 -7.50 17.55
C LEU A 515 -14.27 -7.54 18.44
N ASP A 516 -14.33 -6.74 19.50
CA ASP A 516 -15.54 -6.66 20.33
C ASP A 516 -16.67 -5.89 19.61
N ARG A 517 -16.37 -4.75 19.00
CA ARG A 517 -17.39 -3.92 18.35
C ARG A 517 -17.85 -4.47 17.00
N THR A 518 -16.98 -5.13 16.26
CA THR A 518 -17.19 -5.68 14.90
C THR A 518 -17.99 -4.73 13.98
N PRO A 519 -17.56 -3.46 13.76
CA PRO A 519 -18.25 -2.59 12.79
C PRO A 519 -18.06 -3.09 11.35
N VAL A 520 -16.96 -3.82 11.12
CA VAL A 520 -16.57 -4.37 9.82
C VAL A 520 -16.10 -5.82 9.98
N ILE A 521 -16.16 -6.59 8.91
CA ILE A 521 -15.54 -7.92 8.78
C ILE A 521 -14.48 -7.81 7.69
N ILE A 522 -13.25 -8.20 8.02
CA ILE A 522 -12.12 -8.22 7.09
C ILE A 522 -11.65 -9.68 7.02
N PRO A 523 -12.10 -10.44 6.02
CA PRO A 523 -11.87 -11.88 5.99
C PRO A 523 -10.45 -12.26 5.56
N TYR A 524 -9.78 -11.41 4.79
CA TYR A 524 -8.44 -11.68 4.24
C TYR A 524 -7.70 -10.42 3.83
N PHE A 525 -6.38 -10.55 3.70
CA PHE A 525 -5.50 -9.65 2.95
C PHE A 525 -4.85 -10.44 1.82
N PHE A 526 -5.01 -10.00 0.57
CA PHE A 526 -4.59 -10.78 -0.61
C PHE A 526 -3.27 -10.30 -1.21
N ASP A 527 -2.54 -11.20 -1.85
CA ASP A 527 -1.30 -10.85 -2.55
C ASP A 527 -1.63 -10.13 -3.87
N GLN A 528 -0.83 -9.12 -4.20
CA GLN A 528 -0.82 -8.55 -5.56
C GLN A 528 0.04 -9.42 -6.45
N LEU A 529 -0.44 -9.74 -7.66
CA LEU A 529 0.23 -10.66 -8.55
C LEU A 529 0.53 -10.02 -9.91
N ILE A 530 1.67 -10.40 -10.46
CA ILE A 530 2.03 -10.20 -11.86
C ILE A 530 2.40 -11.54 -12.47
N ALA A 531 2.37 -11.62 -13.80
CA ALA A 531 2.86 -12.80 -14.52
C ALA A 531 3.98 -12.39 -15.47
N MET A 532 4.97 -13.26 -15.65
CA MET A 532 6.02 -13.05 -16.64
C MET A 532 6.44 -14.36 -17.25
N ARG A 533 7.01 -14.30 -18.46
CA ARG A 533 7.64 -15.47 -19.07
C ARG A 533 8.82 -15.92 -18.22
N LYS A 534 9.07 -17.23 -18.15
CA LYS A 534 10.12 -17.84 -17.30
C LYS A 534 11.53 -17.28 -17.53
N ASN A 535 11.83 -16.81 -18.74
CA ASN A 535 13.13 -16.25 -19.07
C ASN A 535 13.29 -14.77 -18.70
N VAL A 536 12.25 -14.13 -18.18
CA VAL A 536 12.31 -12.77 -17.62
C VAL A 536 12.78 -12.83 -16.18
N THR A 537 13.74 -12.01 -15.83
CA THR A 537 14.20 -11.83 -14.44
C THR A 537 14.43 -10.36 -14.11
N GLY A 538 14.53 -10.01 -12.84
CA GLY A 538 14.89 -8.65 -12.40
C GLY A 538 13.77 -7.62 -12.47
N VAL A 539 12.55 -8.04 -12.81
CA VAL A 539 11.33 -7.21 -12.65
C VAL A 539 11.05 -7.06 -11.17
N ARG A 540 10.92 -5.82 -10.69
CA ARG A 540 10.44 -5.52 -9.33
C ARG A 540 9.04 -4.95 -9.46
N PHE A 541 8.17 -5.27 -8.52
CA PHE A 541 6.88 -4.62 -8.41
C PHE A 541 6.49 -4.46 -6.93
N THR A 542 5.61 -3.51 -6.67
CA THR A 542 5.12 -3.22 -5.32
C THR A 542 3.65 -3.57 -5.21
N ALA A 543 3.16 -3.67 -3.97
CA ALA A 543 1.75 -3.92 -3.71
C ALA A 543 0.83 -2.74 -4.09
N ILE A 544 1.39 -1.60 -4.50
CA ILE A 544 0.65 -0.45 -5.02
C ILE A 544 0.63 -0.39 -6.57
N SER A 545 0.95 -1.51 -7.21
CA SER A 545 0.92 -1.69 -8.68
C SER A 545 1.99 -0.90 -9.45
N GLN A 546 3.04 -0.42 -8.78
CA GLN A 546 4.22 0.10 -9.50
C GLN A 546 5.04 -1.07 -10.05
N LEU A 547 5.49 -0.94 -11.30
CA LEU A 547 6.37 -1.89 -11.98
C LEU A 547 7.71 -1.21 -12.27
N TYR A 548 8.81 -1.83 -11.88
CA TYR A 548 10.15 -1.34 -12.14
C TYR A 548 10.92 -2.33 -13.00
N PHE A 549 11.38 -1.84 -14.15
CA PHE A 549 12.09 -2.63 -15.15
C PHE A 549 13.58 -2.26 -15.26
N ASP A 550 14.08 -1.39 -14.40
CA ASP A 550 15.46 -0.90 -14.42
C ASP A 550 16.49 -2.04 -14.32
N ARG A 551 16.14 -3.15 -13.67
CA ARG A 551 16.97 -4.36 -13.57
C ARG A 551 16.45 -5.54 -14.37
N ALA A 552 15.43 -5.36 -15.20
CA ALA A 552 14.82 -6.45 -15.96
C ALA A 552 15.75 -6.96 -17.07
N GLN A 553 15.75 -8.28 -17.28
CA GLN A 553 16.56 -8.94 -18.30
C GLN A 553 15.78 -10.08 -18.97
N LEU A 554 16.02 -10.26 -20.27
CA LEU A 554 15.63 -11.47 -21.01
C LEU A 554 16.83 -12.41 -21.05
N LYS A 555 16.67 -13.58 -20.42
CA LYS A 555 17.61 -14.68 -20.57
C LYS A 555 17.38 -15.38 -21.91
N ALA A 556 18.49 -15.81 -22.52
CA ALA A 556 18.50 -16.58 -23.76
C ALA A 556 17.79 -17.93 -23.59
#